data_AF-A0A7T9DK43-F1
#
_entry.id   AF-A0A7T9DK43-F1
#
_cell.length_a   1.000
_cell.length_b   1.000
_cell.length_c   1.000
_cell.angle_alpha   90.00
_cell.angle_beta   90.00
_cell.angle_gamma   90.00
#
_symmetry.space_group_name_H-M   'P 1'
#
loop_
_entity.id
_entity.type
_entity.pdbx_description
1 polymer ?
#
loop_
_entity_poly.entity_id
_entity_poly.type
_entity_poly.pdbx_seq_one_letter_code
_entity_poly.pdbx_strand_id
1 'polypeptide(L)'
;MSKSYFIQYKFILPESVKHSTYTYQKLFRAIYGYTQNVTKSNGKTYHYFRKGVLSDTPYYRPGKNSVIISPEAFPKLKQFFATGQNPSHKWITKGDWKAVYYMDEKELEDMKVVQSLEDLLDRTYITADFPQPQKILTELSTILDTSTGSQPNLDVRKRVLLSESQAILSHEWFQQHHPKSKVLTEFNDKVKQLKGL
;
A
#
# COMPACT_ATOMS: atom_id res chain seq x y z
N MET A 1 6.96 17.49 12.64
CA MET A 1 6.98 17.39 11.18
C MET A 1 7.95 16.29 10.78
N SER A 2 7.73 15.61 9.66
CA SER A 2 8.68 14.58 9.17
C SER A 2 9.27 14.95 7.82
N LYS A 3 10.56 14.60 7.66
CA LYS A 3 11.23 14.68 6.37
C LYS A 3 10.51 13.79 5.37
N SER A 4 10.15 14.39 4.24
CA SER A 4 9.38 13.74 3.18
C SER A 4 9.87 14.22 1.83
N TYR A 5 9.59 13.45 0.78
CA TYR A 5 9.82 13.90 -0.59
C TYR A 5 8.49 14.19 -1.27
N PHE A 6 8.34 15.42 -1.73
CA PHE A 6 7.27 15.81 -2.63
C PHE A 6 7.68 15.48 -4.06
N ILE A 7 6.97 14.52 -4.65
CA ILE A 7 7.20 14.05 -6.01
C ILE A 7 6.07 14.55 -6.90
N GLN A 8 6.37 15.44 -7.83
CA GLN A 8 5.46 15.84 -8.89
C GLN A 8 5.88 15.17 -10.19
N TYR A 9 4.97 14.45 -10.85
CA TYR A 9 5.31 13.65 -12.03
C TYR A 9 4.34 13.91 -13.18
N LYS A 10 4.82 13.75 -14.41
CA LYS A 10 4.01 13.82 -15.63
C LYS A 10 4.37 12.64 -16.53
N PHE A 11 3.34 11.92 -16.95
CA PHE A 11 3.48 10.92 -18.00
C PHE A 11 3.37 11.58 -19.37
N ILE A 12 4.29 11.25 -20.25
CA ILE A 12 4.31 11.64 -21.66
C ILE A 12 3.89 10.40 -22.44
N LEU A 13 2.75 10.47 -23.12
CA LEU A 13 2.16 9.40 -23.93
C LEU A 13 1.95 9.89 -25.37
N PRO A 14 1.78 8.99 -26.35
CA PRO A 14 1.33 9.35 -27.69
C PRO A 14 0.02 10.14 -27.66
N GLU A 15 -0.16 11.08 -28.59
CA GLU A 15 -1.35 11.93 -28.68
C GLU A 15 -2.65 11.15 -28.88
N SER A 16 -2.57 9.95 -29.45
CA SER A 16 -3.70 9.03 -29.59
C SER A 16 -4.27 8.55 -28.26
N VAL A 17 -3.52 8.65 -27.15
CA VAL A 17 -3.92 8.18 -25.83
C VAL A 17 -4.56 9.29 -25.02
N LYS A 18 -5.91 9.29 -24.96
CA LYS A 18 -6.67 10.25 -24.12
C LYS A 18 -6.46 9.97 -22.62
N HIS A 19 -6.58 11.00 -21.78
CA HIS A 19 -6.51 10.87 -20.31
C HIS A 19 -7.63 10.01 -19.69
N SER A 20 -8.71 9.75 -20.42
CA SER A 20 -9.78 8.84 -20.00
C SER A 20 -9.50 7.38 -20.34
N THR A 21 -8.46 7.11 -21.14
CA THR A 21 -8.17 5.74 -21.59
C THR A 21 -7.75 4.85 -20.44
N TYR A 22 -8.07 3.56 -20.57
CA TYR A 22 -7.62 2.53 -19.65
C TYR A 22 -6.09 2.55 -19.48
N THR A 23 -5.33 2.74 -20.56
CA THR A 23 -3.86 2.82 -20.54
C THR A 23 -3.37 3.95 -19.62
N TYR A 24 -3.95 5.15 -19.73
CA TYR A 24 -3.59 6.27 -18.86
C TYR A 24 -3.94 5.97 -17.40
N GLN A 25 -5.13 5.44 -17.12
CA GLN A 25 -5.55 5.08 -15.77
C GLN A 25 -4.68 3.96 -15.16
N LYS A 26 -4.21 3.02 -15.99
CA LYS A 26 -3.33 1.92 -15.59
C LYS A 26 -2.00 2.43 -15.02
N LEU A 27 -1.51 3.59 -15.45
CA LEU A 27 -0.29 4.19 -14.88
C LEU A 27 -0.48 4.60 -13.41
N PHE A 28 -1.61 5.21 -13.07
CA PHE A 28 -1.91 5.56 -11.68
C PHE A 28 -2.16 4.31 -10.84
N ARG A 29 -2.84 3.30 -11.41
CA ARG A 29 -3.04 2.00 -10.77
C ARG A 29 -1.72 1.27 -10.51
N ALA A 30 -0.73 1.43 -11.38
CA ALA A 30 0.60 0.87 -11.18
C ALA A 30 1.35 1.56 -10.02
N ILE A 31 1.13 2.86 -9.77
CA ILE A 31 1.71 3.56 -8.62
C ILE A 31 1.00 3.16 -7.32
N TYR A 32 -0.32 3.31 -7.27
CA TYR A 32 -1.08 3.28 -6.00
C TYR A 32 -1.72 1.92 -5.70
N GLY A 33 -1.81 1.05 -6.70
CA GLY A 33 -2.62 -0.17 -6.62
C GLY A 33 -4.10 0.10 -6.88
N TYR A 34 -4.88 -0.97 -6.91
CA TYR A 34 -6.34 -0.90 -7.07
C TYR A 34 -7.01 -2.23 -6.69
N THR A 35 -8.31 -2.17 -6.42
CA THR A 35 -9.15 -3.37 -6.27
C THR A 35 -9.83 -3.66 -7.60
N GLN A 36 -9.70 -4.90 -8.07
CA GLN A 36 -10.39 -5.41 -9.25
C GLN A 36 -11.57 -6.26 -8.83
N ASN A 37 -12.77 -5.85 -9.20
CA ASN A 37 -13.99 -6.61 -8.97
C ASN A 37 -14.27 -7.49 -10.20
N VAL A 38 -14.40 -8.80 -10.01
CA VAL A 38 -14.70 -9.76 -11.07
C VAL A 38 -15.97 -10.51 -10.70
N THR A 39 -17.06 -10.23 -11.41
CA THR A 39 -18.33 -10.95 -11.27
C THR A 39 -18.34 -12.13 -12.24
N LYS A 40 -18.52 -13.35 -11.73
CA LYS A 40 -18.65 -14.56 -12.54
C LYS A 40 -20.11 -14.74 -12.99
N SER A 41 -20.34 -15.58 -14.00
CA SER A 41 -21.67 -15.86 -14.56
C SER A 41 -22.69 -16.37 -13.52
N ASN A 42 -22.23 -16.93 -12.40
CA ASN A 42 -23.06 -17.35 -11.28
C ASN A 42 -23.44 -16.21 -10.30
N GLY A 43 -23.18 -14.95 -10.65
CA GLY A 43 -23.45 -13.77 -9.83
C GLY A 43 -22.45 -13.51 -8.69
N LYS A 44 -21.51 -14.44 -8.43
CA LYS A 44 -20.50 -14.24 -7.38
C LYS A 44 -19.46 -13.20 -7.82
N THR A 45 -19.22 -12.22 -6.95
CA THR A 45 -18.21 -11.18 -7.16
C THR A 45 -16.97 -11.47 -6.31
N TYR A 46 -15.81 -11.45 -6.97
CA TYR A 46 -14.51 -11.66 -6.34
C TYR A 46 -13.71 -10.35 -6.37
N HIS A 47 -13.08 -10.03 -5.24
CA HIS A 47 -12.26 -8.83 -5.09
C HIS A 47 -10.78 -9.20 -5.12
N TYR A 48 -10.06 -8.73 -6.12
CA TYR A 48 -8.62 -8.94 -6.26
C TYR A 48 -7.87 -7.66 -5.97
N PHE A 49 -7.07 -7.66 -4.91
CA PHE A 49 -6.20 -6.54 -4.56
C PHE A 49 -4.93 -6.59 -5.41
N ARG A 50 -4.71 -5.54 -6.21
CA ARG A 50 -3.56 -5.43 -7.10
C ARG A 50 -2.61 -4.39 -6.54
N LYS A 51 -1.47 -4.85 -6.01
CA LYS A 51 -0.43 -3.98 -5.44
C LYS A 51 0.19 -3.07 -6.52
N GLY A 52 0.25 -1.78 -6.22
CA GLY A 52 1.09 -0.81 -6.91
C GLY A 52 2.43 -0.63 -6.22
N VAL A 53 3.27 0.22 -6.79
CA VAL A 53 4.63 0.52 -6.29
C VAL A 53 4.63 1.07 -4.87
N LEU A 54 3.62 1.86 -4.51
CA LEU A 54 3.49 2.50 -3.19
C LEU A 54 2.47 1.80 -2.27
N SER A 55 1.97 0.61 -2.63
CA SER A 55 0.94 -0.05 -1.81
C SER A 55 1.45 -0.37 -0.41
N ASP A 56 2.73 -0.76 -0.28
CA ASP A 56 3.37 -1.16 0.98
C ASP A 56 4.15 -0.01 1.63
N THR A 57 3.78 1.25 1.40
CA THR A 57 4.47 2.41 1.98
C THR A 57 3.48 3.52 2.25
N PRO A 58 3.56 4.26 3.38
CA PRO A 58 2.65 5.36 3.61
C PRO A 58 2.92 6.50 2.62
N TYR A 59 1.85 7.11 2.12
CA TYR A 59 1.95 8.22 1.19
C TYR A 59 0.76 9.17 1.36
N TYR A 60 1.00 10.46 1.14
CA TYR A 60 -0.03 11.48 1.08
C TYR A 60 -0.16 12.00 -0.35
N ARG A 61 -1.38 12.14 -0.87
CA ARG A 61 -1.63 12.57 -2.25
C ARG A 61 -2.28 13.96 -2.28
N PRO A 62 -1.49 15.06 -2.35
CA PRO A 62 -2.06 16.41 -2.41
C PRO A 62 -2.73 16.73 -3.75
N GLY A 63 -2.49 15.92 -4.80
CA GLY A 63 -3.02 16.16 -6.13
C GLY A 63 -2.91 14.95 -7.06
N LYS A 64 -3.51 15.04 -8.26
CA LYS A 64 -3.59 13.89 -9.17
C LYS A 64 -2.22 13.36 -9.60
N ASN A 65 -1.27 14.25 -9.83
CA ASN A 65 0.05 13.98 -10.41
C ASN A 65 1.17 14.28 -9.42
N SER A 66 0.87 14.21 -8.12
CA SER A 66 1.80 14.55 -7.06
C SER A 66 1.57 13.66 -5.85
N VAL A 67 2.65 13.23 -5.22
CA VAL A 67 2.62 12.40 -4.02
C VAL A 67 3.72 12.83 -3.06
N ILE A 68 3.43 12.81 -1.77
CA ILE A 68 4.41 12.96 -0.69
C ILE A 68 4.64 11.59 -0.09
N ILE A 69 5.89 11.16 -0.03
CA ILE A 69 6.31 9.84 0.41
C ILE A 69 7.41 9.94 1.47
N SER A 70 7.58 8.89 2.26
CA SER A 70 8.78 8.72 3.07
C SER A 70 10.01 8.54 2.15
N PRO A 71 11.22 9.00 2.57
CA PRO A 71 12.42 8.92 1.74
C PRO A 71 12.76 7.51 1.23
N GLU A 72 12.46 6.48 2.03
CA GLU A 72 12.69 5.07 1.70
C GLU A 72 11.85 4.55 0.51
N ALA A 73 10.71 5.20 0.19
CA ALA A 73 9.85 4.79 -0.93
C ALA A 73 10.38 5.27 -2.29
N PHE A 74 11.19 6.32 -2.28
CA PHE A 74 11.60 7.01 -3.50
C PHE A 74 12.38 6.13 -4.48
N PRO A 75 13.32 5.24 -4.06
CA PRO A 75 14.00 4.33 -4.97
C PRO A 75 13.02 3.45 -5.78
N LYS A 76 11.98 2.92 -5.14
CA LYS A 76 10.96 2.08 -5.79
C LYS A 76 10.18 2.89 -6.84
N LEU A 77 9.77 4.11 -6.48
CA LEU A 77 9.05 5.00 -7.39
C LEU A 77 9.91 5.44 -8.59
N LYS A 78 11.18 5.79 -8.32
CA LYS A 78 12.17 6.13 -9.35
C LYS A 78 12.40 4.97 -10.32
N GLN A 79 12.53 3.74 -9.80
CA GLN A 79 12.67 2.54 -10.63
C GLN A 79 11.45 2.33 -11.53
N PHE A 80 10.23 2.52 -11.00
CA PHE A 80 9.02 2.45 -11.81
C PHE A 80 9.01 3.52 -12.91
N PHE A 81 9.36 4.78 -12.62
CA PHE A 81 9.43 5.82 -13.64
C PHE A 81 10.48 5.52 -14.73
N ALA A 82 11.59 4.87 -14.38
CA ALA A 82 12.64 4.52 -15.32
C ALA A 82 12.33 3.26 -16.17
N THR A 83 11.58 2.30 -15.62
CA THR A 83 11.44 0.95 -16.21
C THR A 83 10.00 0.55 -16.55
N GLY A 84 9.01 1.16 -15.91
CA GLY A 84 7.61 0.73 -15.94
C GLY A 84 7.31 -0.51 -15.08
N GLN A 85 8.32 -1.15 -14.49
CA GLN A 85 8.12 -2.34 -13.67
C GLN A 85 7.35 -2.01 -12.38
N ASN A 86 6.32 -2.82 -12.09
CA ASN A 86 5.47 -2.68 -10.91
C ASN A 86 4.98 -4.07 -10.48
N PRO A 87 4.43 -4.22 -9.26
CA PRO A 87 4.07 -5.53 -8.72
C PRO A 87 2.94 -6.26 -9.48
N SER A 88 1.98 -5.53 -10.05
CA SER A 88 0.74 -6.13 -10.59
C SER A 88 0.70 -6.28 -12.12
N HIS A 89 1.51 -5.52 -12.84
CA HIS A 89 1.47 -5.47 -14.30
C HIS A 89 2.85 -5.69 -14.90
N LYS A 90 2.98 -6.75 -15.69
CA LYS A 90 4.08 -6.89 -16.65
C LYS A 90 3.72 -6.07 -17.89
N TRP A 91 4.40 -4.94 -18.08
CA TRP A 91 4.31 -4.19 -19.33
C TRP A 91 5.13 -4.96 -20.36
N ILE A 92 4.47 -5.52 -21.37
CA ILE A 92 5.12 -6.38 -22.38
C ILE A 92 6.07 -5.55 -23.25
N THR A 93 5.82 -4.24 -23.39
CA THR A 93 6.61 -3.34 -24.23
C THR A 93 6.92 -2.05 -23.47
N LYS A 94 8.21 -1.75 -23.27
CA LYS A 94 8.68 -0.42 -22.85
C LYS A 94 8.75 0.43 -24.12
N GLY A 95 7.89 1.44 -24.23
CA GLY A 95 7.83 2.30 -25.43
C GLY A 95 6.62 3.23 -25.49
N ASP A 96 5.50 2.86 -24.85
CA ASP A 96 4.23 3.60 -24.99
C ASP A 96 4.12 4.83 -24.08
N TRP A 97 5.05 5.03 -23.15
CA TRP A 97 5.05 6.20 -22.27
C TRP A 97 6.43 6.48 -21.67
N LYS A 98 6.65 7.72 -21.29
CA LYS A 98 7.80 8.19 -20.48
C LYS A 98 7.28 8.92 -19.25
N ALA A 99 8.05 8.93 -18.16
CA ALA A 99 7.76 9.77 -17.00
C ALA A 99 8.85 10.82 -16.83
N VAL A 100 8.45 12.07 -16.64
CA VAL A 100 9.30 13.13 -16.08
C VAL A 100 8.81 13.43 -14.68
N TYR A 101 9.72 13.66 -13.75
CA TYR A 101 9.35 13.98 -12.38
C TYR A 101 10.31 15.00 -11.78
N TYR A 102 9.78 15.77 -10.85
CA TYR A 102 10.51 16.68 -9.96
C TYR A 102 10.39 16.14 -8.55
N MET A 103 11.50 16.19 -7.80
CA MET A 103 11.55 15.81 -6.40
C MET A 103 12.00 17.04 -5.62
N ASP A 104 11.27 17.36 -4.58
CA ASP A 104 11.63 18.38 -3.61
C ASP A 104 11.55 17.80 -2.19
N GLU A 105 12.44 18.25 -1.31
CA GLU A 105 12.36 17.91 0.10
C GLU A 105 11.29 18.78 0.75
N LYS A 106 10.36 18.15 1.47
CA LYS A 106 9.27 18.86 2.13
C LYS A 106 9.01 18.30 3.52
N GLU A 107 8.71 19.19 4.44
CA GLU A 107 8.16 18.80 5.72
C GLU A 107 6.66 18.55 5.60
N LEU A 108 6.23 17.37 6.04
CA LEU A 108 4.82 17.02 6.10
C LEU A 108 4.30 17.20 7.53
N GLU A 109 3.13 17.84 7.65
CA GLU A 109 2.42 17.98 8.91
C GLU A 109 2.12 16.62 9.53
N ASP A 110 2.27 16.53 10.86
CA ASP A 110 2.14 15.28 11.59
C ASP A 110 0.79 14.60 11.36
N MET A 111 -0.30 15.37 11.30
CA MET A 111 -1.65 14.81 11.05
C MET A 111 -1.78 14.19 9.66
N LYS A 112 -1.07 14.70 8.64
CA LYS A 112 -1.05 14.11 7.30
C LYS A 112 -0.22 12.84 7.27
N VAL A 113 0.87 12.78 8.05
CA VAL A 113 1.66 11.56 8.25
C VAL A 113 0.81 10.48 8.92
N VAL A 114 0.12 10.83 10.01
CA VAL A 114 -0.80 9.94 10.73
C VAL A 114 -1.87 9.38 9.79
N GLN A 115 -2.57 10.25 9.05
CA GLN A 115 -3.58 9.81 8.08
C GLN A 115 -2.99 8.83 7.05
N SER A 116 -1.77 9.10 6.55
CA SER A 116 -1.12 8.27 5.54
C SER A 116 -0.76 6.86 6.07
N LEU A 117 -0.47 6.75 7.37
CA LEU A 117 -0.22 5.48 8.06
C LEU A 117 -1.54 4.73 8.33
N GLU A 118 -2.60 5.43 8.72
CA GLU A 118 -3.92 4.82 8.87
C GLU A 118 -4.45 4.30 7.53
N ASP A 119 -4.30 5.08 6.46
CA ASP A 119 -4.63 4.67 5.09
C ASP A 119 -3.78 3.48 4.63
N LEU A 120 -2.55 3.32 5.16
CA LEU A 120 -1.70 2.15 4.90
C LEU A 120 -2.30 0.92 5.58
N LEU A 121 -2.68 1.01 6.85
CA LEU A 121 -3.36 -0.09 7.54
C LEU A 121 -4.66 -0.48 6.84
N ASP A 122 -5.43 0.51 6.37
CA ASP A 122 -6.72 0.26 5.71
C ASP A 122 -6.59 -0.49 4.39
N ARG A 123 -5.49 -0.28 3.65
CA ARG A 123 -5.23 -0.93 2.36
C ARG A 123 -4.39 -2.21 2.45
N THR A 124 -3.86 -2.56 3.63
CA THR A 124 -3.09 -3.79 3.80
C THR A 124 -4.01 -4.97 4.06
N TYR A 125 -4.07 -5.87 3.06
CA TYR A 125 -4.82 -7.12 3.13
C TYR A 125 -3.89 -8.30 3.39
N ILE A 126 -4.34 -9.20 4.26
CA ILE A 126 -3.65 -10.45 4.56
C ILE A 126 -4.19 -11.53 3.64
N THR A 127 -3.36 -11.94 2.69
CA THR A 127 -3.64 -12.98 1.70
C THR A 127 -2.78 -14.21 2.00
N ALA A 128 -2.91 -14.81 3.19
CA ALA A 128 -2.55 -16.23 3.31
C ALA A 128 -3.67 -17.04 2.63
N ASP A 129 -3.39 -18.26 2.15
CA ASP A 129 -4.21 -19.09 1.24
C ASP A 129 -5.66 -19.36 1.72
N PHE A 130 -6.48 -18.30 1.78
CA PHE A 130 -7.79 -18.28 2.41
C PHE A 130 -8.88 -17.90 1.42
N PRO A 131 -10.13 -18.31 1.69
CA PRO A 131 -11.24 -18.01 0.80
C PRO A 131 -11.49 -16.51 0.62
N GLN A 132 -11.16 -15.68 1.61
CA GLN A 132 -11.38 -14.24 1.59
C GLN A 132 -10.27 -13.47 2.33
N PRO A 133 -9.52 -12.59 1.65
CA PRO A 133 -8.54 -11.71 2.30
C PRO A 133 -9.21 -10.75 3.28
N GLN A 134 -8.60 -10.53 4.44
CA GLN A 134 -9.06 -9.56 5.45
C GLN A 134 -8.06 -8.42 5.64
N LYS A 135 -8.54 -7.28 6.13
CA LYS A 135 -7.67 -6.15 6.51
C LYS A 135 -6.81 -6.52 7.71
N ILE A 136 -5.58 -5.99 7.76
CA ILE A 136 -4.59 -6.36 8.78
C ILE A 136 -5.08 -6.19 10.22
N LEU A 137 -5.81 -5.10 10.52
CA LEU A 137 -6.35 -4.86 11.86
C LEU A 137 -7.45 -5.85 12.25
N THR A 138 -8.35 -6.17 11.31
CA THR A 138 -9.41 -7.17 11.52
C THR A 138 -8.83 -8.56 11.75
N GLU A 139 -7.81 -8.90 10.97
CA GLU A 139 -7.09 -10.17 11.10
C GLU A 139 -6.35 -10.27 12.44
N LEU A 140 -5.68 -9.20 12.88
CA LEU A 140 -5.04 -9.12 14.20
C LEU A 140 -6.04 -9.36 15.32
N SER A 141 -7.17 -8.64 15.32
CA SER A 141 -8.22 -8.85 16.33
C SER A 141 -8.75 -10.28 16.31
N THR A 142 -9.02 -10.82 15.12
CA THR A 142 -9.53 -12.20 14.98
C THR A 142 -8.58 -13.22 15.61
N ILE A 143 -7.27 -13.12 15.37
CA ILE A 143 -6.30 -14.06 15.94
C ILE A 143 -6.17 -13.88 17.47
N LEU A 144 -6.18 -12.64 17.96
CA LEU A 144 -6.03 -12.36 19.40
C LEU A 144 -7.28 -12.75 20.21
N ASP A 145 -8.47 -12.61 19.62
CA ASP A 145 -9.75 -12.95 20.24
C ASP A 145 -10.03 -14.46 20.21
N THR A 146 -9.35 -15.21 19.33
CA THR A 146 -9.51 -16.67 19.25
C THR A 146 -8.73 -17.33 20.39
N SER A 147 -9.35 -17.41 21.55
CA SER A 147 -8.88 -18.24 22.67
C SER A 147 -8.89 -19.72 22.27
N THR A 148 -7.71 -20.29 22.02
CA THR A 148 -7.43 -21.74 22.09
C THR A 148 -8.21 -22.69 21.17
N GLY A 149 -8.74 -22.22 20.03
CA GLY A 149 -9.29 -23.10 18.99
C GLY A 149 -8.25 -23.41 17.90
N SER A 150 -8.05 -24.69 17.56
CA SER A 150 -7.18 -25.13 16.47
C SER A 150 -7.68 -24.61 15.12
N GLN A 151 -7.31 -23.37 14.76
CA GLN A 151 -7.51 -22.88 13.42
C GLN A 151 -6.50 -23.55 12.48
N PRO A 152 -6.94 -24.14 11.36
CA PRO A 152 -6.04 -24.64 10.34
C PRO A 152 -5.06 -23.55 9.93
N ASN A 153 -3.77 -23.87 9.91
CA ASN A 153 -2.68 -22.97 9.50
C ASN A 153 -2.48 -21.73 10.38
N LEU A 154 -2.88 -21.75 11.67
CA LEU A 154 -2.68 -20.60 12.58
C LEU A 154 -1.23 -20.12 12.62
N ASP A 155 -0.25 -21.01 12.64
CA ASP A 155 1.17 -20.64 12.66
C ASP A 155 1.61 -19.91 11.37
N VAL A 156 1.09 -20.35 10.23
CA VAL A 156 1.33 -19.68 8.93
C VAL A 156 0.68 -18.29 8.95
N ARG A 157 -0.55 -18.17 9.47
CA ARG A 157 -1.24 -16.88 9.63
C ARG A 157 -0.44 -15.92 10.50
N LYS A 158 -0.04 -16.37 11.68
CA LYS A 158 0.78 -15.59 12.62
C LYS A 158 2.06 -15.11 11.93
N ARG A 159 2.76 -15.98 11.19
CA ARG A 159 4.00 -15.63 10.49
C ARG A 159 3.78 -14.57 9.41
N VAL A 160 2.78 -14.75 8.55
CA VAL A 160 2.45 -13.77 7.50
C VAL A 160 2.06 -12.43 8.13
N LEU A 161 1.21 -12.47 9.15
CA LEU A 161 0.75 -11.27 9.84
C LEU A 161 1.91 -10.53 10.52
N LEU A 162 2.79 -11.25 11.23
CA LEU A 162 3.99 -10.67 11.84
C LEU A 162 4.93 -10.08 10.80
N SER A 163 5.11 -10.72 9.64
CA SER A 163 5.95 -10.21 8.56
C SER A 163 5.41 -8.89 7.99
N GLU A 164 4.12 -8.86 7.63
CA GLU A 164 3.47 -7.66 7.09
C GLU A 164 3.42 -6.54 8.14
N SER A 165 3.11 -6.87 9.39
CA SER A 165 3.15 -5.91 10.50
C SER A 165 4.54 -5.35 10.73
N GLN A 166 5.58 -6.18 10.71
CA GLN A 166 6.95 -5.74 10.92
C GLN A 166 7.42 -4.80 9.80
N ALA A 167 7.00 -5.03 8.55
CA ALA A 167 7.24 -4.11 7.46
C ALA A 167 6.63 -2.73 7.76
N ILE A 168 5.39 -2.68 8.25
CA ILE A 168 4.73 -1.41 8.60
C ILE A 168 5.43 -0.72 9.79
N LEU A 169 5.75 -1.46 10.85
CA LEU A 169 6.43 -0.93 12.04
C LEU A 169 7.85 -0.42 11.74
N SER A 170 8.47 -0.90 10.65
CA SER A 170 9.81 -0.46 10.25
C SER A 170 9.85 0.91 9.58
N HIS A 171 8.70 1.43 9.12
CA HIS A 171 8.64 2.75 8.52
C HIS A 171 8.99 3.85 9.53
N GLU A 172 9.88 4.76 9.13
CA GLU A 172 10.30 5.89 9.95
C GLU A 172 9.10 6.73 10.44
N TRP A 173 8.13 6.97 9.54
CA TRP A 173 6.90 7.68 9.88
C TRP A 173 6.11 6.97 10.98
N PHE A 174 6.04 5.63 10.97
CA PHE A 174 5.33 4.89 12.01
C PHE A 174 6.04 5.05 13.36
N GLN A 175 7.36 4.88 13.38
CA GLN A 175 8.16 4.99 14.60
C GLN A 175 8.00 6.35 15.28
N GLN A 176 7.91 7.43 14.50
CA GLN A 176 7.79 8.80 15.00
C GLN A 176 6.36 9.21 15.38
N HIS A 177 5.33 8.70 14.68
CA HIS A 177 3.97 9.27 14.77
C HIS A 177 2.89 8.33 15.29
N HIS A 178 3.13 7.03 15.44
CA HIS A 178 2.09 6.11 15.93
C HIS A 178 1.44 6.53 17.27
N PRO A 179 2.13 7.15 18.26
CA PRO A 179 1.49 7.53 19.52
C PRO A 179 0.43 8.64 19.37
N LYS A 180 0.42 9.32 18.22
CA LYS A 180 -0.54 10.42 17.93
C LYS A 180 -1.88 9.92 17.42
N SER A 181 -2.00 8.62 17.11
CA SER A 181 -3.26 8.00 16.69
C SER A 181 -3.61 6.82 17.58
N LYS A 182 -4.88 6.77 17.99
CA LYS A 182 -5.44 5.62 18.71
C LYS A 182 -5.37 4.36 17.85
N VAL A 183 -5.65 4.46 16.56
CA VAL A 183 -5.65 3.33 15.62
C VAL A 183 -4.24 2.76 15.45
N LEU A 184 -3.24 3.63 15.28
CA LEU A 184 -1.85 3.20 15.13
C LEU A 184 -1.26 2.63 16.44
N THR A 185 -1.65 3.19 17.57
CA THR A 185 -1.28 2.67 18.90
C THR A 185 -1.90 1.30 19.13
N GLU A 186 -3.19 1.13 18.86
CA GLU A 186 -3.89 -0.15 18.93
C GLU A 186 -3.23 -1.20 18.03
N PHE A 187 -2.88 -0.83 16.79
CA PHE A 187 -2.14 -1.71 15.88
C PHE A 187 -0.82 -2.17 16.50
N ASN A 188 -0.01 -1.25 17.02
CA ASN A 188 1.28 -1.57 17.64
C ASN A 188 1.11 -2.53 18.83
N ASP A 189 0.12 -2.28 19.68
CA ASP A 189 -0.13 -3.09 20.87
C ASP A 189 -0.62 -4.49 20.49
N LYS A 190 -1.52 -4.62 19.51
CA LYS A 190 -1.94 -5.92 18.97
C LYS A 190 -0.77 -6.71 18.38
N VAL A 191 0.16 -6.05 17.68
CA VAL A 191 1.37 -6.71 17.14
C VAL A 191 2.28 -7.19 18.27
N LYS A 192 2.44 -6.42 19.35
CA LYS A 192 3.22 -6.85 20.53
C LYS A 192 2.57 -8.05 21.22
N GLN A 193 1.24 -8.04 21.39
CA GLN A 193 0.50 -9.18 21.94
C GLN A 193 0.68 -10.42 21.07
N LEU A 194 0.58 -10.28 19.75
CA LEU A 194 0.79 -11.39 18.80
C LEU A 194 2.21 -11.98 18.89
N LYS A 195 3.24 -11.15 19.10
CA LYS A 195 4.63 -11.62 19.31
C LYS A 195 4.81 -12.41 20.61
N GLY A 196 3.96 -12.16 21.61
CA GLY A 196 3.98 -12.86 22.89
C GLY A 196 3.19 -14.18 22.91
N LEU A 197 2.44 -14.49 21.84
CA LEU A 197 1.61 -15.70 21.68
C LEU A 197 2.28 -16.79 20.86
#